data_AF-A0A7X1PEI2-F1
#
_entry.id   AF-A0A7X1PEI2-F1
#
_cell.length_a   1.000
_cell.length_b   1.000
_cell.length_c   1.000
_cell.angle_alpha   90.00
_cell.angle_beta   90.00
_cell.angle_gamma   90.00
#
_symmetry.space_group_name_H-M   'P 1'
#
loop_
_entity.id
_entity.type
_entity.pdbx_description
1 polymer ?
#
loop_
_entity_poly.entity_id
_entity_poly.type
_entity_poly.pdbx_seq_one_letter_code
_entity_poly.pdbx_strand_id
1 'polypeptide(L)'
;MTNEESLDFEDFQWDARVESHVRGRGLTPTVLHAVVTGSPKAFPNKESGRGTHMVIGPDRRSRFWTIILLQARNGRWRPITGWPSKAKEIALYKET
;
A
#
# COMPACT_ATOMS: atom_id res chain seq x y z
N MET A 1 12.83 6.81 -17.94
CA MET A 1 12.77 7.45 -16.62
C MET A 1 11.42 7.10 -16.02
N THR A 2 11.37 6.06 -15.19
CA THR A 2 10.21 5.79 -14.35
C THR A 2 10.29 6.77 -13.19
N ASN A 3 9.33 7.69 -13.09
CA ASN A 3 9.19 8.55 -11.92
C ASN A 3 8.93 7.63 -10.72
N GLU A 4 9.92 7.44 -9.86
CA GLU A 4 9.70 6.91 -8.50
C GLU A 4 9.05 8.03 -7.70
N GLU A 5 7.71 8.11 -7.75
CA GLU A 5 6.95 8.93 -6.81
C GLU A 5 7.17 8.37 -5.40
N SER A 6 7.94 9.08 -4.58
CA SER A 6 8.12 8.76 -3.17
C SER A 6 6.80 8.98 -2.43
N LEU A 7 6.27 7.92 -1.81
CA LEU A 7 5.04 7.98 -1.02
C LEU A 7 5.37 8.38 0.42
N ASP A 8 5.15 9.64 0.78
CA ASP A 8 5.38 10.11 2.15
C ASP A 8 4.19 9.78 3.08
N PHE A 9 4.49 9.36 4.31
CA PHE A 9 3.48 8.92 5.26
C PHE A 9 2.50 10.04 5.66
N GLU A 10 2.96 11.29 5.68
CA GLU A 10 2.15 12.46 6.02
C GLU A 10 1.07 12.76 4.96
N ASP A 11 1.21 12.18 3.77
CA ASP A 11 0.22 12.29 2.69
C ASP A 11 -0.95 11.33 2.85
N PHE A 12 -0.94 10.44 3.86
CA PHE A 12 -1.99 9.44 4.02
C PHE A 12 -3.17 9.92 4.85
N GLN A 13 -4.35 9.97 4.24
CA GLN A 13 -5.61 10.19 4.95
C GLN A 13 -6.23 8.87 5.40
N TRP A 14 -6.27 8.68 6.72
CA TRP A 14 -6.98 7.59 7.38
C TRP A 14 -8.43 7.98 7.62
N ASP A 15 -9.36 7.18 7.12
CA ASP A 15 -10.79 7.30 7.41
C ASP A 15 -11.13 6.29 8.50
N ALA A 16 -11.83 6.70 9.56
CA ALA A 16 -12.16 5.83 10.70
C ALA A 16 -12.91 4.55 10.28
N ARG A 17 -13.70 4.61 9.19
CA ARG A 17 -14.40 3.46 8.63
C ARG A 17 -13.45 2.49 7.93
N VAL A 18 -12.45 3.02 7.24
CA VAL A 18 -11.37 2.22 6.64
C VAL A 18 -10.53 1.60 7.74
N GLU A 19 -10.14 2.39 8.75
CA GLU A 19 -9.32 1.93 9.87
C GLU A 19 -9.97 0.74 10.58
N SER A 20 -11.27 0.81 10.87
CA SER A 20 -12.00 -0.32 11.48
C SER A 20 -12.04 -1.56 10.57
N HIS A 21 -12.12 -1.39 9.25
CA HIS A 21 -12.18 -2.51 8.30
C HIS A 21 -10.82 -3.18 8.07
N VAL A 22 -9.75 -2.38 8.00
CA VAL A 22 -8.40 -2.88 7.66
C VAL A 22 -7.60 -3.30 8.89
N ARG A 23 -7.89 -2.72 10.08
CA ARG A 23 -7.28 -3.15 11.35
C ARG A 23 -7.66 -4.58 11.70
N GLY A 24 -8.90 -5.02 11.39
CA GLY A 24 -9.31 -6.43 11.51
C GLY A 24 -8.53 -7.40 10.62
N ARG A 25 -7.78 -6.89 9.64
CA ARG A 25 -6.91 -7.65 8.73
C ARG A 25 -5.41 -7.40 8.98
N GLY A 26 -5.08 -6.68 10.05
CA GLY A 26 -3.70 -6.42 10.48
C GLY A 26 -2.99 -5.26 9.77
N LEU A 27 -3.64 -4.58 8.82
CA LEU A 27 -3.08 -3.37 8.21
C LEU A 27 -3.27 -2.20 9.19
N THR A 28 -2.16 -1.77 9.79
CA THR A 28 -2.12 -0.64 10.73
C THR A 28 -1.36 0.54 10.12
N PRO A 29 -1.49 1.76 10.66
CA PRO A 29 -0.67 2.88 10.23
C PRO A 29 0.83 2.61 10.28
N THR A 30 1.29 1.87 11.28
CA THR A 30 2.69 1.46 11.40
C THR A 30 3.13 0.51 10.29
N VAL A 31 2.28 -0.44 9.89
CA VAL A 31 2.56 -1.34 8.77
C VAL A 31 2.60 -0.57 7.47
N LEU A 32 1.61 0.30 7.21
CA LEU A 32 1.59 1.12 6.01
C LEU A 32 2.86 1.97 5.92
N HIS A 33 3.19 2.70 6.99
CA HIS A 33 4.41 3.49 7.08
C HIS A 33 5.66 2.65 6.75
N ALA A 34 5.79 1.48 7.36
CA ALA A 34 6.94 0.62 7.13
C ALA A 34 7.08 0.20 5.66
N VAL A 35 5.96 -0.17 5.03
CA VAL A 35 5.93 -0.56 3.63
C VAL A 35 6.28 0.60 2.71
N VAL A 36 5.67 1.78 2.91
CA VAL A 36 5.85 2.92 2.00
C VAL A 36 7.24 3.54 2.09
N THR A 37 7.89 3.45 3.26
CA THR A 37 9.26 3.96 3.47
C THR A 37 10.36 2.91 3.22
N GLY A 38 9.99 1.63 3.10
CA GLY A 38 10.92 0.50 2.97
C GLY A 38 11.25 0.11 1.53
N SER A 39 11.18 1.05 0.58
CA SER A 39 11.31 0.81 -0.88
C SER A 39 10.22 -0.11 -1.43
N PRO A 40 8.95 0.34 -1.39
CA PRO A 40 7.85 -0.40 -2.00
C PRO A 40 7.95 -0.37 -3.53
N LYS A 41 7.24 -1.29 -4.19
CA LYS A 41 6.96 -1.21 -5.63
C LYS A 41 5.49 -0.93 -5.87
N ALA A 42 5.22 0.06 -6.71
CA ALA A 42 3.87 0.45 -7.09
C ALA A 42 3.53 -0.10 -8.47
N PHE A 43 2.31 -0.64 -8.59
CA PHE A 43 1.74 -1.19 -9.80
C PHE A 43 0.36 -0.59 -10.03
N PRO A 44 -0.09 -0.43 -11.29
CA PRO A 44 -1.48 -0.09 -11.57
C PRO A 44 -2.41 -1.18 -11.01
N ASN A 45 -3.41 -0.79 -10.23
CA ASN A 45 -4.45 -1.73 -9.80
C ASN A 45 -5.43 -1.98 -10.95
N LYS A 46 -5.64 -3.25 -11.32
CA LYS A 46 -6.51 -3.63 -12.45
C LYS A 46 -7.98 -3.81 -12.08
N GLU A 47 -8.34 -3.76 -10.80
CA GLU A 47 -9.73 -3.95 -10.37
C GLU A 47 -10.58 -2.69 -10.56
N SER A 48 -11.83 -2.87 -10.98
CA SER A 48 -12.89 -1.86 -11.18
C SER A 48 -13.39 -1.18 -9.87
N GLY A 49 -12.52 -1.12 -8.86
CA GLY A 49 -12.79 -0.57 -7.54
C GLY A 49 -12.27 0.86 -7.35
N ARG A 50 -12.43 1.38 -6.13
CA ARG A 50 -11.99 2.75 -5.76
C ARG A 50 -10.47 2.91 -5.64
N GLY A 51 -9.68 1.83 -5.66
CA GLY A 51 -8.23 1.89 -5.51
C GLY A 51 -7.51 1.91 -6.85
N THR A 52 -6.57 2.84 -7.03
CA THR A 52 -5.85 3.05 -8.30
C THR A 52 -4.47 2.42 -8.31
N HIS A 53 -3.84 2.25 -7.15
CA HIS A 53 -2.46 1.77 -7.03
C HIS A 53 -2.38 0.56 -6.12
N MET A 54 -1.63 -0.45 -6.56
CA MET A 54 -1.25 -1.60 -5.74
C MET A 54 0.21 -1.44 -5.35
N VAL A 55 0.47 -1.37 -4.04
CA VAL A 55 1.79 -1.19 -3.46
C VAL A 55 2.22 -2.48 -2.77
N ILE A 56 3.39 -3.00 -3.12
CA ILE A 56 3.96 -4.21 -2.52
C ILE A 56 5.29 -3.86 -1.85
N GLY A 57 5.48 -4.29 -0.60
CA GLY A 57 6.76 -4.10 0.07
C GLY A 57 6.81 -4.77 1.45
N PRO A 58 8.01 -4.87 2.05
CA PRO A 58 8.19 -5.47 3.37
C PRO A 58 7.80 -4.50 4.50
N ASP A 59 7.25 -5.03 5.59
CA ASP A 59 7.17 -4.32 6.87
C ASP A 59 8.50 -4.42 7.66
N ARG A 60 8.56 -3.79 8.85
CA ARG A 60 9.74 -3.84 9.73
C ARG A 60 10.13 -5.24 10.22
N ARG A 61 9.27 -6.24 10.04
CA ARG A 61 9.52 -7.65 10.40
C ARG A 61 9.77 -8.51 9.15
N SER A 62 10.09 -7.88 8.02
CA SER A 62 10.31 -8.54 6.72
C SER A 62 9.11 -9.32 6.21
N ARG A 63 7.89 -9.03 6.71
CA ARG A 63 6.67 -9.61 6.16
C ARG A 63 6.22 -8.73 4.99
N PHE A 64 5.99 -9.34 3.85
CA PHE A 64 5.51 -8.61 2.68
C PHE A 64 4.03 -8.31 2.80
N TRP A 65 3.66 -7.11 2.37
CA TRP A 65 2.30 -6.62 2.32
C TRP A 65 1.96 -6.14 0.92
N THR A 66 0.73 -6.44 0.51
CA THR A 66 0.07 -5.82 -0.63
C THR A 66 -0.96 -4.83 -0.10
N ILE A 67 -0.88 -3.59 -0.56
CA ILE A 67 -1.73 -2.50 -0.10
C ILE A 67 -2.34 -1.82 -1.32
N ILE A 68 -3.66 -1.68 -1.33
CA ILE A 68 -4.37 -0.93 -2.36
C ILE A 68 -4.56 0.50 -1.87
N LEU A 69 -4.02 1.44 -2.64
CA LEU A 69 -4.11 2.87 -2.40
C LEU A 69 -4.98 3.56 -3.45
N LEU A 70 -5.60 4.66 -3.03
CA LEU A 70 -6.26 5.63 -3.90
C LEU A 70 -5.55 6.97 -3.76
N GLN A 71 -5.12 7.55 -4.88
CA GLN A 71 -4.71 8.95 -4.91
C GLN A 71 -5.98 9.82 -4.92
N ALA A 72 -6.20 10.56 -3.84
CA ALA A 72 -7.31 11.49 -3.75
C ALA A 72 -7.03 12.75 -4.58
N ARG A 73 -8.10 13.45 -4.97
CA ARG A 73 -8.01 14.66 -5.83
C ARG A 73 -7.20 15.80 -5.23
N ASN A 74 -6.97 15.80 -3.92
CA ASN A 74 -6.16 16.78 -3.20
C ASN A 74 -4.68 16.38 -3.09
N GLY A 75 -4.22 15.40 -3.88
CA GLY A 75 -2.84 14.91 -3.88
C GLY A 75 -2.50 13.92 -2.76
N ARG A 76 -3.41 13.72 -1.79
CA ARG A 76 -3.18 12.78 -0.68
C ARG A 76 -3.47 11.34 -1.06
N TRP A 77 -2.76 10.42 -0.43
CA TRP A 77 -2.98 8.99 -0.58
C TRP A 77 -3.97 8.47 0.45
N ARG A 78 -4.79 7.50 0.06
CA ARG A 78 -5.75 6.85 0.95
C ARG A 78 -5.54 5.35 0.90
N PRO A 79 -5.21 4.68 2.02
CA PRO A 79 -5.27 3.23 2.03
C PRO A 79 -6.74 2.82 1.89
N ILE A 80 -7.01 1.84 1.02
CA ILE A 80 -8.35 1.29 0.82
C ILE A 80 -8.45 -0.07 1.52
N THR A 81 -7.45 -0.93 1.30
CA THR A 81 -7.34 -2.27 1.88
C THR A 81 -5.90 -2.75 1.80
N GLY A 82 -5.56 -3.81 2.54
CA GLY A 82 -4.31 -4.52 2.37
C GLY A 82 -4.32 -5.88 3.05
N TRP A 83 -3.36 -6.72 2.69
CA TRP A 83 -3.19 -8.08 3.18
C TRP A 83 -1.71 -8.49 3.17
N PRO A 84 -1.30 -9.47 3.99
CA PRO A 84 -0.01 -10.12 3.84
C PRO A 84 0.12 -10.72 2.43
N SER A 85 1.18 -10.37 1.70
CA SER A 85 1.37 -10.79 0.31
C SER A 85 1.48 -12.31 0.18
N LYS A 86 0.91 -12.84 -0.89
CA LYS A 86 1.07 -14.23 -1.33
C LYS A 86 2.34 -14.38 -2.15
N ALA A 87 2.77 -15.62 -2.38
CA ALA A 87 3.99 -15.94 -3.12
C ALA A 87 4.09 -15.24 -4.49
N LYS A 88 2.97 -15.15 -5.22
CA LYS A 88 2.92 -14.49 -6.54
C LYS A 88 3.22 -12.99 -6.47
N GLU A 89 2.72 -12.30 -5.44
CA GLU A 89 2.93 -10.86 -5.25
C GLU A 89 4.36 -10.58 -4.78
N ILE A 90 4.92 -11.45 -3.94
CA ILE A 90 6.33 -11.38 -3.54
C ILE A 90 7.26 -11.62 -4.74
N ALA A 91 6.94 -12.57 -5.60
CA ALA A 91 7.68 -12.81 -6.84
C ALA A 91 7.66 -11.55 -7.72
N LEU A 92 6.47 -10.96 -7.93
CA LEU A 92 6.32 -9.71 -8.66
C LEU A 92 7.20 -8.59 -8.09
N TYR A 93 7.24 -8.43 -6.76
CA TYR A 93 8.13 -7.46 -6.12
C TYR A 93 9.61 -7.75 -6.37
N LYS A 94 10.04 -9.02 -6.40
CA LYS A 94 11.46 -9.38 -6.56
C LYS A 94 11.96 -9.31 -8.01
N GLU A 95 11.06 -9.47 -8.97
CA GLU A 95 11.38 -9.55 -10.40
C GLU A 95 11.47 -8.19 -11.10
N THR A 96 10.98 -7.12 -10.48
CA THR A 96 11.12 -5.73 -10.99
C THR A 96 12.37 -5.05 -10.44
#